data_AF-A0A6V8ERV2-F1
#
_entry.id   AF-A0A6V8ERV2-F1
#
_cell.length_a   1.000
_cell.length_b   1.000
_cell.length_c   1.000
_cell.angle_alpha   90.00
_cell.angle_beta   90.00
_cell.angle_gamma   90.00
#
_symmetry.space_group_name_H-M   'P 1'
#
loop_
_entity.id
_entity.type
_entity.pdbx_description
1 polymer ?
#
loop_
_entity_poly.entity_id
_entity_poly.type
_entity_poly.pdbx_seq_one_letter_code
_entity_poly.pdbx_strand_id
1 'polypeptide(L)' 'MRIGKSGLSDAVVVELEGQLSSRTLVKAKVNRGLFPREEMKQVWAHLASETSSHVVFARGNVAVFWKN' A
#
# COMPACT_ATOMS: atom_id res chain seq x y z
N MET A 1 7.61 1.19 -2.45
CA MET A 1 7.53 2.42 -1.61
C MET A 1 7.48 2.15 -0.11
N ARG A 2 7.71 3.19 0.71
CA ARG A 2 7.53 3.15 2.18
C ARG A 2 6.50 4.21 2.61
N ILE A 3 5.64 3.87 3.56
CA ILE A 3 4.63 4.77 4.11
C ILE A 3 5.11 5.28 5.48
N GLY A 4 5.32 6.59 5.54
CA GLY A 4 5.91 7.30 6.67
C GLY A 4 4.90 7.78 7.71
N LYS A 5 5.34 8.68 8.60
CA LYS A 5 4.53 9.22 9.71
C LYS A 5 3.24 9.92 9.27
N SER A 6 3.19 10.39 8.03
CA SER A 6 2.02 11.05 7.43
C SER A 6 0.84 10.12 7.15
N GLY A 7 0.97 8.81 7.35
CA GLY A 7 -0.15 7.88 7.22
C GLY A 7 -0.55 7.59 5.77
N LEU A 8 -1.83 7.22 5.61
CA LEU A 8 -2.50 7.08 4.31
C LEU A 8 -2.99 8.45 3.88
N SER A 9 -2.15 9.19 3.17
CA SER A 9 -2.53 10.46 2.54
C SER A 9 -2.77 10.27 1.04
N ASP A 10 -3.46 11.22 0.41
CA ASP A 10 -3.65 11.24 -1.05
C ASP A 10 -2.30 11.16 -1.80
N ALA A 11 -1.25 11.76 -1.24
CA ALA A 11 0.10 11.68 -1.80
C ALA A 11 0.63 10.23 -1.87
N VAL A 12 0.30 9.39 -0.87
CA VAL A 12 0.67 7.97 -0.87
C VAL A 12 -0.09 7.21 -1.95
N VAL A 13 -1.39 7.51 -2.14
CA VAL A 13 -2.21 6.92 -3.19
C VAL A 13 -1.64 7.29 -4.56
N VAL A 14 -1.36 8.57 -4.80
CA VAL A 14 -0.78 9.07 -6.06
C VAL A 14 0.60 8.45 -6.33
N GLU A 15 1.45 8.33 -5.30
CA GLU A 15 2.76 7.69 -5.46
C GLU A 15 2.62 6.19 -5.80
N LEU A 16 1.71 5.47 -5.13
CA LEU A 16 1.46 4.05 -5.40
C LEU A 16 0.91 3.84 -6.81
N GLU A 17 -0.08 4.63 -7.21
CA GLU A 17 -0.68 4.62 -8.55
C GLU A 17 0.38 4.90 -9.62
N GLY A 18 1.20 5.94 -9.45
CA GLY A 18 2.29 6.27 -10.37
C GLY A 18 3.39 5.20 -10.43
N GLN A 19 3.63 4.46 -9.34
CA GLN A 19 4.52 3.31 -9.39
C GLN A 19 3.87 2.13 -10.12
N LEU A 20 2.59 1.85 -9.90
CA LEU A 20 1.88 0.77 -10.58
C LEU A 20 1.69 1.01 -12.09
N SER A 21 1.62 2.27 -12.53
CA SER A 21 1.55 2.59 -13.95
C SER A 21 2.87 2.36 -14.71
N SER A 22 4.01 2.37 -14.00
CA SER A 22 5.34 2.14 -14.58
C SER A 22 5.85 0.70 -14.43
N ARG A 23 5.19 -0.12 -13.61
CA ARG A 23 5.57 -1.51 -13.33
C ARG A 23 4.38 -2.30 -12.79
N THR A 24 4.29 -3.55 -13.18
CA THR A 24 3.17 -4.42 -12.81
C THR A 24 3.13 -4.80 -11.32
N LEU A 25 4.25 -4.68 -10.58
CA LEU A 25 4.36 -5.06 -9.16
C LEU A 25 5.02 -3.98 -8.31
N VAL A 26 4.39 -3.64 -7.18
CA VAL A 26 4.91 -2.66 -6.23
C VAL A 26 4.82 -3.19 -4.80
N LYS A 27 5.96 -3.30 -4.11
CA LYS A 27 6.00 -3.60 -2.68
C LYS A 27 5.87 -2.31 -1.85
N ALA A 28 4.89 -2.25 -0.96
CA ALA A 28 4.71 -1.19 0.02
C ALA A 28 5.07 -1.67 1.43
N LYS A 29 5.63 -0.78 2.25
CA LYS A 29 5.93 -1.06 3.65
C LYS A 29 5.57 0.12 4.54
N VAL A 30 4.71 -0.13 5.53
CA VAL A 30 4.35 0.84 6.57
C VAL A 30 5.43 0.86 7.66
N ASN A 31 5.81 2.05 8.13
CA ASN A 31 6.69 2.18 9.28
C ASN A 31 6.04 1.59 10.56
N ARG A 32 6.84 0.94 11.41
CA ARG A 32 6.32 0.29 12.64
C ARG A 32 5.60 1.31 13.53
N GLY A 33 4.47 0.90 14.12
CA GLY A 33 3.70 1.71 15.07
C GLY A 33 2.75 2.74 14.43
N LEU A 34 2.68 2.82 13.09
CA LEU A 34 1.77 3.75 12.41
C LEU A 34 0.32 3.27 12.42
N PHE A 35 0.12 1.96 12.28
CA PHE A 35 -1.18 1.30 12.39
C PHE A 35 -1.05 0.07 13.30
N PRO A 36 -2.10 -0.26 14.06
CA PRO A 36 -2.21 -1.54 14.76
C PRO A 36 -2.11 -2.72 13.79
N ARG A 37 -1.65 -3.87 14.28
CA ARG A 37 -1.38 -5.04 13.42
C ARG A 37 -2.66 -5.59 12.80
N GLU A 38 -3.74 -5.56 13.56
CA GLU A 38 -5.08 -5.99 13.24
C GLU A 38 -5.71 -5.15 12.11
N GLU A 39 -5.39 -3.86 12.05
CA GLU A 39 -5.90 -2.94 11.02
C GLU A 39 -5.12 -3.04 9.70
N MET A 40 -3.92 -3.62 9.70
CA MET A 40 -3.07 -3.69 8.51
C MET A 40 -3.77 -4.31 7.30
N LYS A 41 -4.65 -5.30 7.53
CA LYS A 41 -5.41 -5.92 6.44
C LYS A 41 -6.35 -4.90 5.76
N GLN A 42 -7.00 -4.05 6.54
CA GLN A 42 -7.89 -3.00 6.04
C GLN A 42 -7.09 -1.89 5.36
N VAL A 43 -5.95 -1.49 5.93
CA VAL A 43 -5.02 -0.52 5.32
C VAL A 43 -4.62 -0.94 3.89
N TRP A 44 -4.23 -2.21 3.71
CA TRP A 44 -3.86 -2.72 2.40
C TRP A 44 -5.03 -2.84 1.44
N ALA A 45 -6.21 -3.25 1.93
CA ALA A 45 -7.42 -3.33 1.12
C ALA A 45 -7.87 -1.94 0.65
N HIS A 46 -7.80 -0.92 1.50
CA HIS A 46 -8.12 0.45 1.15
C HIS A 46 -7.20 0.97 0.05
N LEU A 47 -5.88 0.84 0.21
CA LEU A 47 -4.92 1.26 -0.82
C LEU A 47 -5.12 0.54 -2.17
N ALA A 48 -5.48 -0.74 -2.14
CA ALA A 48 -5.77 -1.50 -3.36
C ALA A 48 -7.03 -0.97 -4.06
N SER A 49 -8.08 -0.65 -3.28
CA SER A 49 -9.30 -0.02 -3.80
C SER A 49 -9.00 1.34 -4.45
N GLU A 50 -8.30 2.23 -3.74
CA GLU A 50 -7.99 3.59 -4.24
C GLU A 50 -7.13 3.57 -5.51
N THR A 51 -6.29 2.55 -5.68
CA THR A 51 -5.40 2.41 -6.84
C THR A 51 -5.91 1.43 -7.89
N SER A 52 -7.15 0.95 -7.77
CA SER A 52 -7.72 -0.06 -8.68
C SER A 52 -6.74 -1.22 -8.96
N SER A 53 -6.12 -1.72 -7.91
CA SER A 53 -5.07 -2.74 -7.95
C SER A 53 -5.41 -3.92 -7.04
N HIS A 54 -4.57 -4.96 -7.04
CA HIS A 54 -4.76 -6.16 -6.23
C HIS A 54 -3.63 -6.36 -5.24
N VAL A 55 -3.96 -6.66 -3.98
CA VAL A 55 -2.97 -7.14 -3.01
C VAL A 55 -2.70 -8.63 -3.28
N VAL A 56 -1.54 -8.93 -3.86
CA VAL A 56 -1.13 -10.32 -4.17
C VAL A 56 -0.36 -10.97 -3.03
N PHE A 57 0.15 -10.16 -2.07
CA PHE A 57 0.80 -10.64 -0.87
C PHE A 57 0.66 -9.61 0.26
N ALA A 58 0.40 -10.05 1.48
CA ALA A 58 0.44 -9.19 2.67
C ALA A 58 0.93 -9.96 3.90
N ARG A 59 1.84 -9.35 4.67
CA ARG A 59 2.31 -9.86 5.96
C ARG A 59 2.62 -8.70 6.90
N GLY A 60 1.71 -8.43 7.83
CA GLY A 60 1.85 -7.33 8.78
C GLY A 60 2.05 -6.00 8.07
N ASN A 61 3.16 -5.31 8.34
CA ASN A 61 3.46 -3.99 7.79
C ASN A 61 4.06 -4.00 6.37
N VAL A 62 3.94 -5.10 5.63
CA VAL A 62 4.37 -5.21 4.22
C VAL A 62 3.24 -5.76 3.37
N ALA A 63 3.03 -5.16 2.20
CA ALA A 63 2.16 -5.69 1.15
C ALA A 63 2.80 -5.55 -0.23
N VAL A 64 2.37 -6.37 -1.18
CA VAL A 64 2.71 -6.29 -2.60
C VAL A 64 1.43 -6.09 -3.39
N PHE A 65 1.42 -5.05 -4.20
CA PHE A 65 0.33 -4.67 -5.10
C PHE A 65 0.66 -5.06 -6.52
N TRP A 66 -0.35 -5.46 -7.26
CA TRP A 66 -0.29 -5.80 -8.69
C TRP A 66 -1.38 -5.05 -9.45
N LYS A 67 -1.02 -4.49 -10.61
CA LYS A 67 -1.96 -3.85 -11.54
C LYS A 67 -1.53 -4.19 -12.97
N ASN A 68 -2.50 -4.48 -13.82
CA ASN A 68 -2.31 -4.78 -15.24
C ASN A 68 -2.68 -3.57 -16.10
#